data_AF-G6Y5W5-F1
#
_entry.id   AF-G6Y5W5-F1
#
_cell.length_a   1.000
_cell.length_b   1.000
_cell.length_c   1.000
_cell.angle_alpha   90.00
_cell.angle_beta   90.00
_cell.angle_gamma   90.00
#
_symmetry.space_group_name_H-M   'P 1'
#
loop_
_entity.id
_entity.type
_entity.pdbx_description
1 polymer ?
#
loop_
_entity_poly.entity_id
_entity_poly.type
_entity_poly.pdbx_seq_one_letter_code
_entity_poly.pdbx_strand_id
1 'polypeptide(L)'
;MILLAFALSLVLLGITVLHVYWGIGGVWPGRDAASCAHAVVGFRGVSEMPSPFASFAVAACLGLATLWPMALEGVFASPFPREGLAATSMLIALVFLGRGIAGFTPWWRRLTP
;
A
#
# COMPACT_ATOMS: atom_id res chain seq x y z
N MET A 1 -14.18 17.74 -1.78
CA MET A 1 -13.52 16.66 -1.02
C MET A 1 -13.70 15.32 -1.71
N ILE A 2 -14.88 15.03 -2.26
CA ILE A 2 -15.16 13.84 -3.09
C ILE A 2 -14.13 13.51 -4.17
N LEU A 3 -13.65 14.49 -4.96
CA LEU A 3 -12.60 14.24 -5.98
C LEU A 3 -11.30 13.71 -5.37
N LEU A 4 -10.91 14.22 -4.21
CA LEU A 4 -9.74 13.76 -3.48
C LEU A 4 -9.95 12.33 -2.95
N ALA A 5 -11.16 12.02 -2.45
CA ALA A 5 -11.50 10.66 -2.02
C ALA A 5 -11.37 9.65 -3.16
N PHE A 6 -11.92 9.96 -4.34
CA PHE A 6 -11.77 9.12 -5.53
C PHE A 6 -10.31 8.99 -5.96
N ALA A 7 -9.54 10.08 -5.98
CA ALA A 7 -8.12 10.04 -6.34
C ALA A 7 -7.32 9.15 -5.39
N LEU A 8 -7.51 9.30 -4.07
CA LEU A 8 -6.84 8.48 -3.06
C LEU A 8 -7.23 7.00 -3.18
N SER A 9 -8.52 6.71 -3.30
CA SER A 9 -9.02 5.35 -3.46
C SER A 9 -8.52 4.72 -4.75
N LEU A 10 -8.45 5.47 -5.87
CA LEU A 10 -7.91 4.96 -7.13
C LEU A 10 -6.42 4.61 -7.01
N VAL A 11 -5.63 5.46 -6.35
CA VAL A 11 -4.21 5.19 -6.10
C VAL A 11 -4.03 3.95 -5.23
N LEU A 12 -4.76 3.84 -4.11
CA LEU A 12 -4.69 2.69 -3.21
C LEU A 12 -5.14 1.40 -3.91
N LEU A 13 -6.17 1.47 -4.75
CA LEU A 13 -6.63 0.35 -5.56
C LEU A 13 -5.55 -0.09 -6.57
N GLY A 14 -4.92 0.87 -7.25
CA GLY A 14 -3.81 0.58 -8.17
C GLY A 14 -2.64 -0.13 -7.48
N ILE A 15 -2.27 0.33 -6.28
CA ILE A 15 -1.23 -0.33 -5.47
C ILE A 15 -1.69 -1.73 -5.01
N THR A 16 -2.97 -1.89 -4.67
CA THR A 16 -3.55 -3.19 -4.30
C THR A 16 -3.45 -4.20 -5.43
N VAL A 17 -3.83 -3.80 -6.65
CA VAL A 17 -3.73 -4.63 -7.86
C VAL A 17 -2.29 -5.03 -8.12
N LEU A 18 -1.35 -4.10 -7.93
CA LEU A 18 0.07 -4.38 -8.11
C LEU A 18 0.59 -5.43 -7.11
N HIS A 19 0.14 -5.38 -5.84
CA HIS A 19 0.47 -6.42 -4.86
C HIS A 19 -0.13 -7.78 -5.19
N VAL A 20 -1.37 -7.82 -5.70
CA VAL A 20 -1.98 -9.07 -6.20
C VAL A 20 -1.17 -9.62 -7.37
N TYR A 21 -0.79 -8.76 -8.32
CA TYR A 21 0.02 -9.11 -9.48
C TYR A 21 1.38 -9.70 -9.06
N TRP A 22 2.04 -9.11 -8.08
CA TRP A 22 3.27 -9.65 -7.49
C TRP A 22 3.03 -10.96 -6.72
N GLY A 23 1.91 -11.08 -6.02
CA GLY A 23 1.51 -12.30 -5.31
C GLY A 23 1.33 -13.51 -6.23
N ILE A 24 0.93 -13.30 -7.49
CA ILE A 24 0.79 -14.36 -8.51
C ILE A 24 2.05 -14.56 -9.37
N GLY A 25 3.17 -13.88 -9.06
CA GLY A 25 4.44 -14.06 -9.76
C GLY A 25 4.73 -13.04 -10.87
N GLY A 26 4.03 -11.91 -10.90
CA GLY A 26 4.32 -10.82 -11.81
C GLY A 26 5.68 -10.17 -11.55
N VAL A 27 6.37 -9.72 -12.61
CA VAL A 27 7.77 -9.23 -12.54
C VAL A 27 7.97 -7.77 -12.90
N TRP A 28 6.89 -7.04 -13.22
CA TRP A 28 6.96 -5.59 -13.45
C TRP A 28 7.27 -4.84 -12.14
N PRO A 29 8.16 -3.82 -12.12
CA PRO A 29 8.79 -3.11 -13.24
C PRO A 29 10.12 -3.72 -13.72
N GLY A 30 10.51 -4.90 -13.25
CA GLY A 30 11.71 -5.62 -13.69
C GLY A 30 11.49 -6.51 -14.93
N ARG A 31 12.53 -7.24 -15.31
CA ARG A 31 12.50 -8.27 -16.38
C ARG A 31 12.44 -9.71 -15.84
N ASP A 32 12.87 -9.88 -14.60
CA ASP A 32 12.89 -11.14 -13.86
C ASP A 32 12.56 -10.87 -12.38
N ALA A 33 12.35 -11.92 -11.59
CA ALA A 33 11.98 -11.79 -10.18
C ALA A 33 13.06 -11.05 -9.35
N ALA A 34 14.33 -11.20 -9.68
CA ALA A 34 15.43 -10.55 -8.97
C ALA A 34 15.46 -9.04 -9.26
N SER A 35 15.36 -8.67 -10.53
CA SER A 35 15.25 -7.29 -11.01
C SER A 35 14.00 -6.61 -10.44
N CYS A 36 12.87 -7.33 -10.38
CA CYS A 36 11.64 -6.83 -9.77
C CYS A 36 11.81 -6.62 -8.26
N ALA A 37 12.39 -7.59 -7.55
CA ALA A 37 12.60 -7.49 -6.11
C ALA A 37 13.58 -6.36 -5.76
N HIS A 38 14.63 -6.16 -6.54
CA HIS A 38 15.51 -5.00 -6.41
C HIS A 38 14.78 -3.68 -6.66
N ALA A 39 13.93 -3.59 -7.69
CA ALA A 39 13.23 -2.34 -8.00
C ALA A 39 12.11 -2.00 -7.00
N VAL A 40 11.43 -3.00 -6.45
CA VAL A 40 10.25 -2.82 -5.60
C VAL A 40 10.61 -2.81 -4.11
N VAL A 41 11.45 -3.74 -3.69
CA VAL A 41 11.84 -3.92 -2.28
C VAL A 41 13.09 -3.12 -1.96
N GLY A 42 14.06 -3.11 -2.88
CA GLY A 42 15.26 -2.28 -2.77
C GLY A 42 16.24 -2.68 -1.66
N PHE A 43 16.03 -3.78 -0.93
CA PHE A 43 16.97 -4.17 0.13
C PHE A 43 18.24 -4.82 -0.46
N ARG A 44 19.38 -4.57 0.21
CA ARG A 44 20.68 -5.13 -0.18
C ARG A 44 20.67 -6.66 -0.06
N GLY A 45 20.96 -7.36 -1.16
CA GLY A 45 21.01 -8.82 -1.22
C GLY A 45 19.67 -9.51 -1.50
N VAL A 46 18.62 -8.77 -1.85
CA VAL A 46 17.35 -9.35 -2.28
C VAL A 46 17.47 -9.86 -3.72
N SER A 47 17.50 -11.18 -3.88
CA SER A 47 17.51 -11.86 -5.18
C SER A 47 16.15 -12.42 -5.60
N GLU A 48 15.18 -12.45 -4.69
CA GLU A 48 13.87 -13.05 -4.91
C GLU A 48 12.76 -12.14 -4.36
N MET A 49 11.59 -12.21 -4.98
CA MET A 49 10.43 -11.49 -4.49
C MET A 49 10.00 -12.01 -3.11
N PRO A 50 9.47 -11.14 -2.23
CA PRO A 50 8.88 -11.55 -0.97
C PRO A 50 7.80 -12.61 -1.18
N SER A 51 7.56 -13.43 -0.16
CA SER A 51 6.59 -14.52 -0.26
C SER A 51 5.22 -14.03 -0.77
N PRO A 52 4.53 -14.81 -1.63
CA PRO A 52 3.20 -14.46 -2.13
C PRO A 52 2.23 -14.05 -1.02
N PHE A 53 2.32 -14.73 0.13
CA PHE A 53 1.50 -14.44 1.31
C PHE A 53 1.68 -13.01 1.82
N ALA A 54 2.92 -12.49 1.87
CA ALA A 54 3.17 -11.12 2.28
C ALA A 54 2.51 -10.11 1.32
N SER A 55 2.61 -10.36 0.01
CA SER A 55 1.99 -9.53 -1.02
C SER A 55 0.46 -9.54 -0.90
N PHE A 56 -0.17 -10.70 -0.70
CA PHE A 56 -1.61 -10.79 -0.50
C PHE A 56 -2.09 -10.17 0.82
N ALA A 57 -1.32 -10.29 1.90
CA ALA A 57 -1.64 -9.65 3.17
C ALA A 57 -1.66 -8.12 3.03
N VAL A 58 -0.66 -7.54 2.35
CA VAL A 58 -0.63 -6.10 2.05
C VAL A 58 -1.78 -5.70 1.12
N ALA A 59 -2.07 -6.51 0.08
CA ALA A 59 -3.19 -6.26 -0.81
C ALA A 59 -4.54 -6.23 -0.05
N ALA A 60 -4.76 -7.16 0.88
CA ALA A 60 -5.98 -7.17 1.70
C ALA A 60 -6.09 -5.91 2.57
N CYS A 61 -5.00 -5.51 3.23
CA CYS A 61 -4.97 -4.29 4.04
C CYS A 61 -5.23 -3.03 3.19
N LEU A 62 -4.62 -2.92 2.00
CA LEU A 62 -4.82 -1.80 1.10
C LEU A 62 -6.22 -1.77 0.48
N GLY A 63 -6.76 -2.94 0.13
CA GLY A 63 -8.12 -3.09 -0.37
C GLY A 63 -9.15 -2.61 0.65
N LEU A 64 -8.96 -2.96 1.93
CA LEU A 64 -9.77 -2.41 3.02
C LEU A 64 -9.57 -0.89 3.14
N ALA A 65 -8.32 -0.41 3.25
CA ALA A 65 -8.03 1.02 3.40
C ALA A 65 -8.62 1.90 2.27
N THR A 66 -8.71 1.35 1.05
CA THR A 66 -9.29 2.03 -0.13
C THR A 66 -10.75 2.45 0.08
N LEU A 67 -11.50 1.75 0.95
CA LEU A 67 -12.92 2.02 1.19
C LEU A 67 -13.15 3.25 2.08
N TRP A 68 -12.19 3.62 2.92
CA TRP A 68 -12.37 4.65 3.96
C TRP A 68 -12.59 6.07 3.42
N PRO A 69 -11.80 6.57 2.44
CA PRO A 69 -12.04 7.89 1.84
C PRO A 69 -13.45 8.01 1.25
N MET A 70 -13.93 6.94 0.61
CA MET A 70 -15.26 6.86 0.00
C MET A 70 -16.38 6.77 1.05
N ALA A 71 -16.14 6.05 2.15
CA ALA A 71 -17.07 5.98 3.28
C ALA A 71 -17.26 7.34 3.96
N LEU A 72 -16.17 8.10 4.14
CA LEU A 72 -16.20 9.43 4.77
C LEU A 72 -17.01 10.47 3.98
N GLU A 73 -17.02 10.34 2.66
CA GLU A 73 -17.81 11.18 1.76
C GLU A 73 -19.24 10.65 1.55
N GLY A 74 -19.61 9.54 2.19
CA GLY A 74 -20.97 8.99 2.14
C GLY A 74 -21.32 8.31 0.81
N VAL A 75 -20.34 7.84 0.05
CA VAL A 75 -20.58 7.20 -1.27
C VAL A 75 -21.31 5.86 -1.13
N PHE A 76 -21.17 5.18 0.00
CA PHE A 76 -21.91 3.97 0.33
C PHE A 76 -22.37 3.98 1.79
N ALA A 77 -23.42 3.20 2.07
CA ALA A 77 -23.91 3.05 3.44
C ALA A 77 -22.86 2.31 4.28
N SER A 78 -22.35 3.00 5.29
CA SER A 78 -21.41 2.46 6.27
C SER A 78 -22.16 2.19 7.58
N PRO A 79 -21.95 1.04 8.25
CA PRO A 79 -22.53 0.78 9.57
C PRO A 79 -21.83 1.58 10.68
N PHE A 80 -20.73 2.27 10.37
CA PHE A 80 -19.91 2.98 11.34
C PHE A 80 -20.31 4.47 11.43
N PRO A 81 -20.27 5.05 12.64
CA PRO A 81 -20.43 6.48 12.83
C PRO A 81 -19.26 7.24 12.20
N ARG A 82 -19.49 8.50 11.81
CA ARG A 82 -18.52 9.32 11.07
C ARG A 82 -17.23 9.54 11.86
N GLU A 83 -17.33 9.67 13.17
CA GLU A 83 -16.20 9.85 14.09
C GLU A 83 -15.29 8.62 14.08
N GLY A 84 -15.88 7.42 14.04
CA GLY A 84 -15.14 6.16 13.94
C GLY A 84 -14.39 6.04 12.63
N LEU A 85 -15.05 6.36 11.50
CA LEU A 85 -14.41 6.39 10.19
C LEU A 85 -13.25 7.39 10.15
N ALA A 86 -13.42 8.57 10.76
CA ALA A 86 -12.38 9.60 10.81
C ALA A 86 -11.19 9.15 11.66
N ALA A 87 -11.43 8.55 12.83
CA ALA A 87 -10.38 8.02 13.70
C ALA A 87 -9.56 6.92 13.00
N THR A 88 -10.21 5.95 12.35
CA THR A 88 -9.50 4.93 11.59
C THR A 88 -8.76 5.51 10.38
N SER A 89 -9.34 6.49 9.69
CA SER A 89 -8.66 7.18 8.59
C SER A 89 -7.39 7.90 9.06
N MET A 90 -7.41 8.48 10.26
CA MET A 90 -6.24 9.09 10.88
C MET A 90 -5.16 8.04 11.17
N LEU A 91 -5.53 6.88 11.70
CA LEU A 91 -4.59 5.78 11.93
C LEU A 91 -3.95 5.29 10.62
N ILE A 92 -4.76 5.10 9.57
CA ILE A 92 -4.28 4.73 8.23
C ILE A 92 -3.30 5.80 7.71
N ALA A 93 -3.64 7.08 7.84
CA ALA A 93 -2.78 8.19 7.42
C ALA A 93 -1.44 8.17 8.18
N LEU A 94 -1.45 7.91 9.48
CA LEU A 94 -0.23 7.78 10.29
C LEU A 94 0.64 6.60 9.85
N VAL A 95 0.06 5.46 9.45
CA VAL A 95 0.81 4.32 8.92
C VAL A 95 1.50 4.69 7.60
N PHE A 96 0.77 5.30 6.67
CA PHE A 96 1.36 5.74 5.39
C PHE A 96 2.42 6.83 5.59
N LEU A 97 2.18 7.77 6.50
CA LEU A 97 3.14 8.82 6.84
C LEU A 97 4.41 8.22 7.47
N GLY A 98 4.24 7.30 8.44
CA GLY A 98 5.34 6.59 9.06
C GLY A 98 6.16 5.81 8.03
N ARG A 99 5.50 5.08 7.12
CA ARG A 99 6.15 4.40 6.00
C ARG A 99 6.89 5.37 5.08
N GLY A 100 6.28 6.51 4.75
CA GLY A 100 6.88 7.55 3.91
C GLY A 100 8.14 8.14 4.55
N ILE A 101 8.08 8.49 5.84
CA ILE A 101 9.21 9.03 6.61
C ILE A 101 10.31 7.99 6.77
N ALA A 102 9.95 6.72 7.05
CA ALA A 102 10.91 5.64 7.27
C ALA A 102 11.91 5.54 6.11
N GLY A 103 11.45 5.70 4.86
CA GLY A 103 12.31 5.68 3.67
C GLY A 103 13.43 6.74 3.64
N PHE A 104 13.27 7.87 4.35
CA PHE A 104 14.28 8.92 4.40
C PHE A 104 15.21 8.81 5.61
N THR A 105 14.93 7.91 6.55
CA THR A 105 15.74 7.77 7.77
C THR A 105 17.12 7.18 7.46
N PRO A 106 18.17 7.57 8.20
CA PRO A 106 19.53 7.05 8.00
C PRO A 106 19.64 5.52 8.18
N TRP A 107 18.76 4.93 8.99
CA TRP A 107 18.72 3.49 9.18
C TRP A 107 18.20 2.75 7.93
N TRP A 108 17.13 3.25 7.30
CA TRP A 108 16.56 2.65 6.10
C TRP A 108 17.50 2.76 4.89
N ARG A 109 18.23 3.88 4.78
CA ARG A 109 19.31 4.08 3.77
C ARG A 109 20.52 3.15 3.94
N ARG A 110 20.68 2.49 5.10
CA ARG A 110 21.71 1.45 5.26
C ARG A 110 21.25 0.09 4.73
N LEU A 111 19.94 -0.15 4.71
CA LEU A 111 19.32 -1.40 4.27
C LEU A 111 19.01 -1.40 2.78
N THR A 112 18.72 -0.22 2.22
CA THR A 112 18.41 -0.01 0.80
C THR A 112 19.55 0.81 0.15
N PRO A 113 20.24 0.30 -0.89
CA PRO A 113 21.33 1.02 -1.55
C PRO A 113 20.87 2.24 -2.35
#